data_AF-A0A7Z0HZ14-F1
#
_entry.id   AF-A0A7Z0HZ14-F1
#
_cell.length_a   1.000
_cell.length_b   1.000
_cell.length_c   1.000
_cell.angle_alpha   90.00
_cell.angle_beta   90.00
_cell.angle_gamma   90.00
#
_symmetry.space_group_name_H-M   'P 1'
#
loop_
_entity.id
_entity.type
_entity.pdbx_description
1 polymer ?
#
loop_
_entity_poly.entity_id
_entity_poly.type
_entity_poly.pdbx_seq_one_letter_code
_entity_poly.pdbx_strand_id
1 'polypeptide(L)'
;MDKSTVSGWRARRRVPTRFVKMLDEPGRGTFNTGEVSGELQERAYSIALARFVLLRHDLAASGEVNKSLPAFRQMLPFWLIVHRAVHDMLSTVESLQIDLDAAQVLILQDDLLHPERTKIRVARQLEEDLRDNPQLTGSGR
;
A
#
# COMPACT_ATOMS: atom_id res chain seq x y z
N MET A 1 24.66 5.19 -2.94
CA MET A 1 25.05 6.12 -4.02
C MET A 1 26.29 6.86 -3.57
N ASP A 2 27.37 6.81 -4.33
CA ASP A 2 28.68 7.32 -3.88
C ASP A 2 28.74 8.85 -4.00
N LYS A 3 29.29 9.55 -2.98
CA LYS A 3 29.27 11.03 -2.90
C LYS A 3 30.05 11.70 -4.04
N SER A 4 31.06 11.01 -4.56
CA SER A 4 31.89 11.44 -5.70
C SER A 4 31.11 11.50 -7.02
N THR A 5 30.09 10.65 -7.18
CA THR A 5 29.27 10.58 -8.38
C THR A 5 28.33 11.78 -8.48
N VAL A 6 27.80 12.23 -7.34
CA VAL A 6 26.87 13.38 -7.26
C VAL A 6 27.59 14.71 -7.52
N SER A 7 28.81 14.87 -7.00
CA SER A 7 29.62 16.06 -7.28
C SER A 7 30.06 16.15 -8.74
N GLY A 8 30.37 15.00 -9.36
CA GLY A 8 30.68 14.91 -10.79
C GLY A 8 29.53 15.37 -11.71
N TRP A 9 28.27 15.12 -11.33
CA TRP A 9 27.10 15.53 -12.11
C TRP A 9 26.80 17.03 -12.01
N ARG A 10 26.98 17.64 -10.83
CA ARG A 10 26.87 19.09 -10.65
C ARG A 10 27.90 19.86 -11.47
N ALA A 11 29.15 19.40 -11.49
CA ALA A 11 30.22 20.05 -12.25
C ALA A 11 30.00 20.03 -13.77
N ARG A 12 29.31 19.00 -14.29
CA ARG A 12 29.11 18.80 -15.74
C ARG A 12 27.76 19.28 -16.27
N ARG A 13 26.90 19.87 -15.43
CA ARG A 13 25.53 20.32 -15.76
C ARG A 13 24.67 19.31 -16.54
N ARG A 14 24.99 18.02 -16.43
CA ARG A 14 24.24 16.91 -17.03
C ARG A 14 23.86 15.96 -15.91
N VAL A 15 22.77 16.31 -15.22
CA VAL A 15 22.11 15.44 -14.25
C VAL A 15 21.08 14.61 -15.02
N PRO A 16 21.12 13.26 -14.96
CA PRO A 16 20.06 12.44 -15.54
C PRO A 16 18.70 12.86 -14.96
N THR A 17 17.68 13.02 -15.80
CA THR A 17 16.38 13.64 -15.45
C THR A 17 15.73 13.04 -14.20
N ARG A 18 15.90 11.73 -13.98
CA ARG A 18 15.41 11.01 -12.79
C ARG A 18 15.99 11.48 -11.45
N PHE A 19 17.09 12.22 -11.44
CA PHE A 19 17.77 12.68 -10.22
C PHE A 19 17.70 14.20 -10.02
N VAL A 20 17.11 14.95 -10.96
CA VAL A 20 16.98 16.41 -10.88
C VAL A 20 16.16 16.80 -9.64
N LYS A 21 15.02 16.14 -9.42
CA LYS A 21 14.15 16.36 -8.25
C LYS A 21 14.83 16.10 -6.90
N MET A 22 15.90 15.31 -6.88
CA MET A 22 16.60 14.93 -5.64
C MET A 22 17.66 15.95 -5.20
N LEU A 23 18.01 16.90 -6.07
CA LEU A 23 19.08 17.88 -5.83
C LEU A 23 18.57 19.29 -5.52
N ASP A 24 17.28 19.55 -5.76
CA ASP A 24 16.64 20.86 -5.58
C ASP A 24 16.07 21.08 -4.16
N GLU A 25 15.93 20.02 -3.33
CA GLU A 25 15.46 20.16 -1.94
C GLU A 25 16.57 19.80 -0.93
N PRO A 26 17.19 20.80 -0.28
CA PRO A 26 18.13 20.55 0.79
C PRO A 26 17.35 20.32 2.09
N GLY A 27 16.97 19.07 2.34
CA GLY A 27 16.69 18.60 3.70
C GLY A 27 15.30 18.01 3.91
N ARG A 28 15.17 16.71 3.67
CA ARG A 28 14.55 15.74 4.58
C ARG A 28 14.77 14.34 4.02
N GLY A 29 15.71 13.63 4.63
CA GLY A 29 15.82 12.18 4.48
C GLY A 29 14.67 11.53 5.23
N THR A 30 13.55 11.35 4.56
CA THR A 30 12.45 10.46 4.92
C THR A 30 11.89 9.93 3.61
N PHE A 31 11.60 8.64 3.55
CA PHE A 31 11.04 7.96 2.39
C PHE A 31 9.93 8.79 1.72
N ASN A 32 10.24 9.40 0.58
CA ASN A 32 9.24 10.07 -0.26
C ASN A 32 8.41 8.98 -0.94
N THR A 33 7.36 8.53 -0.27
CA THR A 33 6.10 8.19 -0.94
C THR A 33 5.68 9.45 -1.67
N GLY A 34 6.01 9.54 -2.97
CA GLY A 34 5.65 10.69 -3.81
C GLY A 34 4.18 11.01 -3.62
N GLU A 35 3.86 12.30 -3.50
CA GLU A 35 2.54 12.88 -3.23
C GLU A 35 1.39 12.05 -3.82
N VAL A 36 0.91 11.06 -3.06
CA VAL A 36 -0.39 10.45 -3.28
C VAL A 36 -1.37 11.54 -2.91
N SER A 37 -2.19 12.00 -3.86
CA SER A 37 -3.27 12.94 -3.55
C SER A 37 -4.01 12.45 -2.30
N GLY A 38 -4.26 13.33 -1.32
CA GLY A 38 -4.93 12.95 -0.08
C GLY A 38 -6.23 12.18 -0.34
N GLU A 39 -6.92 12.56 -1.42
CA GLU A 39 -8.11 11.88 -1.91
C GLU A 39 -7.84 10.41 -2.33
N LEU A 40 -6.80 10.12 -3.09
CA LEU A 40 -6.47 8.73 -3.46
C LEU A 40 -6.20 7.86 -2.22
N GLN A 41 -5.51 8.42 -1.23
CA GLN A 41 -5.23 7.69 0.01
C GLN A 41 -6.49 7.43 0.84
N GLU A 42 -7.38 8.41 0.98
CA GLU A 42 -8.67 8.27 1.67
C GLU A 42 -9.55 7.20 1.01
N ARG A 43 -9.60 7.19 -0.32
CA ARG A 43 -10.38 6.22 -1.09
C ARG A 43 -9.82 4.81 -0.96
N ALA A 44 -8.49 4.68 -1.01
CA ALA A 44 -7.79 3.42 -0.78
C ALA A 44 -8.00 2.89 0.66
N TYR A 45 -8.09 3.77 1.66
CA TYR A 45 -8.43 3.36 3.02
C TYR A 45 -9.80 2.72 3.12
N SER A 46 -10.79 3.21 2.38
CA SER A 46 -12.13 2.62 2.40
C SER A 46 -12.12 1.20 1.81
N ILE A 47 -11.40 1.00 0.71
CA ILE A 47 -11.19 -0.32 0.09
C ILE A 47 -10.46 -1.25 1.07
N ALA A 48 -9.38 -0.77 1.69
CA ALA A 48 -8.59 -1.55 2.61
C ALA A 48 -9.37 -1.96 3.85
N LEU A 49 -10.21 -1.06 4.38
CA LEU A 49 -11.09 -1.34 5.50
C LEU A 49 -12.08 -2.46 5.16
N ALA A 50 -12.74 -2.38 3.99
CA ALA A 50 -13.67 -3.43 3.55
C ALA A 50 -12.96 -4.79 3.45
N ARG A 51 -11.80 -4.84 2.81
CA ARG A 51 -10.99 -6.07 2.67
C ARG A 51 -10.51 -6.61 4.02
N PHE A 52 -10.08 -5.75 4.93
CA PHE A 52 -9.63 -6.15 6.26
C PHE A 52 -10.77 -6.75 7.07
N VAL A 53 -11.97 -6.15 7.00
CA VAL A 53 -13.17 -6.70 7.64
C VAL A 53 -13.52 -8.08 7.06
N LEU A 54 -13.51 -8.23 5.74
CA LEU A 54 -13.74 -9.53 5.09
C LEU A 54 -12.72 -10.58 5.57
N LEU A 55 -11.43 -10.24 5.59
CA LEU A 55 -10.36 -11.15 6.01
C LEU A 55 -10.49 -11.58 7.47
N ARG A 56 -10.96 -10.68 8.36
CA ARG A 56 -11.09 -10.94 9.79
C ARG A 56 -12.48 -11.43 10.20
N HIS A 57 -13.44 -11.50 9.27
CA HIS A 57 -14.83 -11.86 9.55
C HIS A 57 -14.93 -13.19 10.31
N ASP A 58 -14.29 -14.24 9.81
CA ASP A 58 -14.43 -15.59 10.37
C ASP A 58 -13.83 -15.66 11.79
N LEU A 59 -12.74 -14.93 12.02
CA LEU A 59 -12.13 -14.80 13.35
C LEU A 59 -13.03 -14.01 14.31
N ALA A 60 -13.66 -12.93 13.85
CA ALA A 60 -14.60 -12.15 14.64
C ALA A 60 -15.87 -12.95 14.99
N ALA A 61 -16.41 -13.69 14.01
CA ALA A 61 -17.61 -14.50 14.16
C ALA A 61 -17.42 -15.71 15.10
N SER A 62 -16.17 -16.18 15.28
CA SER A 62 -15.87 -17.32 16.16
C SER A 62 -16.18 -17.09 17.64
N GLY A 63 -16.23 -15.84 18.09
CA GLY A 63 -16.38 -15.49 19.52
C GLY A 63 -15.14 -15.76 20.39
N GLU A 64 -14.04 -16.25 19.83
CA GLU A 64 -12.84 -16.60 20.58
C GLU A 64 -11.95 -15.38 20.89
N VAL A 65 -12.34 -14.59 21.90
CA VAL A 65 -11.69 -13.32 22.26
C VAL A 65 -10.16 -13.42 22.40
N ASN A 66 -9.66 -14.50 23.02
CA ASN A 66 -8.23 -14.70 23.25
C ASN A 66 -7.42 -14.86 21.96
N LYS A 67 -8.02 -15.39 20.88
CA LYS A 67 -7.37 -15.49 19.56
C LYS A 67 -7.62 -14.24 18.72
N SER A 68 -8.82 -13.66 18.82
CA SER A 68 -9.20 -12.50 18.04
C SER A 68 -8.44 -11.24 18.45
N LEU A 69 -8.32 -10.95 19.74
CA LEU A 69 -7.73 -9.69 20.21
C LEU A 69 -6.27 -9.47 19.75
N PRO A 70 -5.35 -10.45 19.85
CA PRO A 70 -4.00 -10.29 19.31
C PRO A 70 -3.98 -10.05 17.80
N ALA A 71 -4.83 -10.76 17.05
CA ALA A 71 -4.92 -10.64 15.60
C ALA A 71 -5.43 -9.27 15.15
N PHE A 72 -6.40 -8.69 15.87
CA PHE A 72 -6.89 -7.33 15.61
C PHE A 72 -5.93 -6.24 16.07
N ARG A 73 -5.07 -6.49 17.06
CA ARG A 73 -4.01 -5.54 17.46
C ARG A 73 -2.86 -5.48 16.46
N GLN A 74 -2.66 -6.53 15.68
CA GLN A 74 -1.64 -6.57 14.64
C GLN A 74 -2.11 -5.77 13.42
N MET A 75 -1.62 -4.54 13.27
CA MET A 75 -2.00 -3.62 12.19
C MET A 75 -1.16 -3.76 10.92
N LEU A 76 -0.06 -4.51 10.94
CA LEU A 76 0.77 -4.71 9.75
C LEU A 76 -0.03 -5.20 8.53
N PRO A 77 -0.91 -6.22 8.63
CA PRO A 77 -1.71 -6.65 7.49
C PRO A 77 -2.61 -5.55 6.94
N PHE A 78 -3.15 -4.68 7.80
CA PHE A 78 -3.98 -3.57 7.35
C PHE A 78 -3.18 -2.61 6.46
N TRP A 79 -1.98 -2.21 6.89
CA TRP A 79 -1.14 -1.29 6.11
C TRP A 79 -0.67 -1.87 4.78
N LEU A 80 -0.41 -3.18 4.72
CA LEU A 80 -0.10 -3.87 3.46
C LEU A 80 -1.30 -3.88 2.51
N ILE A 81 -2.51 -4.12 3.04
CA ILE A 81 -3.75 -4.04 2.27
C ILE A 81 -3.97 -2.61 1.74
N VAL A 82 -3.70 -1.58 2.55
CA VAL A 82 -3.77 -0.17 2.11
C VAL A 82 -2.85 0.08 0.92
N HIS A 83 -1.57 -0.29 1.04
CA HIS A 83 -0.61 -0.10 -0.03
C HIS A 83 -1.09 -0.78 -1.31
N ARG A 84 -1.64 -2.00 -1.19
CA ARG A 84 -2.22 -2.69 -2.34
C ARG A 84 -3.46 -2.00 -2.91
N ALA A 85 -4.34 -1.48 -2.07
CA ALA A 85 -5.53 -0.74 -2.51
C ALA A 85 -5.16 0.51 -3.32
N VAL A 86 -4.08 1.22 -2.93
CA VAL A 86 -3.55 2.36 -3.72
C VAL A 86 -3.11 1.90 -5.10
N HIS A 87 -2.34 0.81 -5.19
CA HIS A 87 -1.90 0.25 -6.48
C HIS A 87 -3.07 -0.20 -7.35
N ASP A 88 -4.05 -0.90 -6.78
CA ASP A 88 -5.23 -1.36 -7.50
C ASP A 88 -6.04 -0.16 -8.03
N MET A 89 -6.19 0.91 -7.23
CA MET A 89 -6.86 2.14 -7.66
C MET A 89 -6.14 2.83 -8.81
N LEU A 90 -4.82 3.04 -8.71
CA LEU A 90 -4.02 3.66 -9.77
C LEU A 90 -4.13 2.85 -11.07
N SER A 91 -3.96 1.53 -10.97
CA SER A 91 -4.09 0.62 -12.12
C SER A 91 -5.48 0.68 -12.75
N THR A 92 -6.54 0.78 -11.95
CA THR A 92 -7.93 0.85 -12.44
C THR A 92 -8.20 2.18 -13.14
N VAL A 93 -7.78 3.31 -12.55
CA VAL A 93 -7.87 4.64 -13.14
C VAL A 93 -7.13 4.70 -14.47
N GLU A 94 -5.89 4.20 -14.52
CA GLU A 94 -5.07 4.21 -15.72
C GLU A 94 -5.62 3.29 -16.82
N SER A 95 -6.07 2.08 -16.48
CA SER A 95 -6.54 1.12 -17.47
C SER A 95 -7.90 1.47 -18.06
N LEU A 96 -8.81 2.00 -17.24
CA LEU A 96 -10.18 2.32 -17.65
C LEU A 96 -10.38 3.78 -18.02
N GLN A 97 -9.40 4.65 -17.75
CA GLN A 97 -9.47 6.11 -18.00
C GLN A 97 -10.68 6.75 -17.30
N ILE A 98 -10.89 6.38 -16.03
CA ILE A 98 -11.99 6.86 -15.18
C ILE A 98 -11.47 7.65 -13.97
N ASP A 99 -12.35 8.36 -13.27
CA ASP A 99 -11.99 9.06 -12.04
C ASP A 99 -11.84 8.12 -10.82
N LEU A 100 -11.35 8.69 -9.71
CA LEU A 100 -11.07 7.96 -8.46
C LEU A 100 -12.34 7.40 -7.81
N ASP A 101 -13.47 8.09 -7.93
CA ASP A 101 -14.73 7.68 -7.31
C ASP A 101 -15.29 6.45 -8.03
N ALA A 102 -15.34 6.50 -9.37
CA ALA A 102 -15.72 5.37 -10.21
C ALA A 102 -14.79 4.16 -9.98
N ALA A 103 -13.47 4.37 -9.91
CA ALA A 103 -12.52 3.31 -9.62
C ALA A 103 -12.77 2.68 -8.24
N GLN A 104 -13.00 3.51 -7.21
CA GLN A 104 -13.33 3.03 -5.87
C GLN A 104 -14.60 2.16 -5.87
N VAL A 105 -15.67 2.64 -6.51
CA VAL A 105 -16.95 1.93 -6.59
C VAL A 105 -16.79 0.59 -7.30
N LEU A 106 -16.09 0.54 -8.44
CA LEU A 106 -15.87 -0.71 -9.18
C LEU A 106 -15.10 -1.74 -8.35
N ILE A 107 -14.04 -1.31 -7.66
CA ILE A 107 -13.24 -2.21 -6.82
C ILE A 107 -14.08 -2.72 -5.65
N LEU A 108 -14.78 -1.84 -4.93
CA LEU A 108 -15.64 -2.24 -3.81
C LEU A 108 -16.78 -3.15 -4.27
N GLN A 109 -17.38 -2.87 -5.42
CA GLN A 109 -18.44 -3.71 -5.98
C GLN A 109 -17.93 -5.12 -6.28
N ASP A 110 -16.76 -5.26 -6.91
CA ASP A 110 -16.14 -6.58 -7.15
C ASP A 110 -15.86 -7.30 -5.82
N ASP A 111 -15.29 -6.58 -4.86
CA ASP A 111 -14.91 -7.14 -3.57
C ASP A 111 -16.13 -7.67 -2.79
N LEU A 112 -17.25 -6.94 -2.84
CA LEU A 112 -18.50 -7.27 -2.14
C LEU A 112 -19.36 -8.29 -2.88
N LEU A 113 -19.34 -8.32 -4.21
CA LEU A 113 -20.02 -9.36 -5.00
C LEU A 113 -19.31 -10.72 -4.89
N HIS A 114 -18.00 -10.71 -4.65
CA HIS A 114 -17.17 -11.92 -4.62
C HIS A 114 -16.29 -12.02 -3.36
N PRO A 115 -16.86 -12.02 -2.14
CA PRO A 115 -16.11 -11.88 -0.90
C PRO A 115 -15.11 -13.03 -0.66
N GLU A 116 -15.47 -14.27 -1.00
CA GLU A 116 -14.57 -15.42 -0.86
C GLU A 116 -13.34 -15.32 -1.78
N ARG A 117 -13.56 -14.89 -3.03
CA ARG A 117 -12.46 -14.67 -3.98
C ARG A 117 -11.54 -13.56 -3.49
N THR A 118 -12.12 -12.50 -2.94
CA THR A 118 -11.39 -11.36 -2.35
C THR A 118 -10.54 -11.80 -1.17
N LYS A 119 -11.09 -12.59 -0.23
CA LYS A 119 -10.36 -13.14 0.92
C LYS A 119 -9.13 -13.93 0.47
N ILE A 120 -9.31 -14.87 -0.46
CA ILE A 120 -8.21 -15.70 -0.98
C ILE A 120 -7.14 -14.84 -1.66
N ARG A 121 -7.55 -13.89 -2.51
CA ARG A 121 -6.64 -13.00 -3.23
C ARG A 121 -5.83 -12.14 -2.26
N VAL A 122 -6.47 -11.55 -1.26
CA VAL A 122 -5.82 -10.71 -0.25
C VAL A 122 -4.88 -11.53 0.64
N ALA A 123 -5.30 -12.71 1.10
CA ALA A 123 -4.48 -13.59 1.91
C ALA A 123 -3.19 -14.01 1.16
N ARG A 124 -3.32 -14.43 -0.11
CA ARG A 124 -2.16 -14.77 -0.94
C ARG A 124 -1.22 -13.57 -1.13
N GLN A 125 -1.76 -12.38 -1.40
CA GLN A 125 -0.94 -11.19 -1.54
C GLN A 125 -0.18 -10.86 -0.26
N LEU A 126 -0.82 -10.98 0.91
CA LEU A 126 -0.14 -10.76 2.19
C LEU A 126 0.99 -11.74 2.41
N GLU A 127 0.80 -13.02 2.07
CA GLU A 127 1.85 -14.03 2.16
C GLU A 127 3.03 -13.72 1.24
N GLU A 128 2.77 -13.26 0.02
CA GLU A 128 3.79 -12.82 -0.94
C GLU A 128 4.53 -11.59 -0.41
N ASP A 129 3.81 -10.56 0.02
CA ASP A 129 4.40 -9.31 0.53
C ASP A 129 5.28 -9.55 1.76
N LEU A 130 4.85 -10.42 2.68
CA LEU A 130 5.62 -10.79 3.87
C LEU A 130 6.84 -11.65 3.54
N ARG A 131 6.73 -12.53 2.53
CA ARG A 131 7.85 -13.35 2.05
C ARG A 131 8.92 -12.48 1.41
N ASP A 132 8.51 -11.51 0.61
CA ASP A 132 9.42 -10.59 -0.07
C ASP A 132 10.03 -9.56 0.90
N ASN A 133 9.40 -9.36 2.06
CA ASN A 133 9.82 -8.39 3.07
C ASN A 133 9.89 -9.03 4.47
N PRO A 134 10.80 -10.00 4.70
CA PRO A 134 10.88 -10.72 5.97
C PRO A 134 11.12 -9.80 7.17
N GLN A 135 11.78 -8.65 6.96
CA GLN A 135 11.99 -7.61 7.96
C GLN A 135 10.69 -7.05 8.57
N LEU A 136 9.55 -7.14 7.87
CA LEU A 136 8.26 -6.68 8.38
C LEU A 136 7.68 -7.61 9.45
N THR A 137 8.10 -8.88 9.46
CA THR A 137 7.67 -9.87 10.47
C THR A 137 8.46 -9.79 11.78
N GLY A 138 9.58 -9.04 11.78
CA GLY A 138 10.43 -8.86 12.94
C GLY A 138 9.83 -7.87 13.93
N SER A 139 9.27 -8.38 15.02
CA SER A 139 9.08 -7.62 16.27
C SER A 139 10.43 -7.03 16.70
N GLY A 140 10.66 -5.77 16.35
CA GLY A 140 11.67 -4.95 17.01
C GLY A 140 11.25 -4.72 18.46
N ARG A 141 11.82 -5.54 19.35
CA ARG A 141 11.96 -5.40 20.82
C ARG A 141 10.72 -5.11 21.65
#